data_AF-A0A9D5TGM8-F1
#
_entry.id   AF-A0A9D5TGM8-F1
#
_cell.length_a   1.000
_cell.length_b   1.000
_cell.length_c   1.000
_cell.angle_alpha   90.00
_cell.angle_beta   90.00
_cell.angle_gamma   90.00
#
_symmetry.space_group_name_H-M   'P 1'
#
loop_
_entity.id
_entity.type
_entity.pdbx_description
1 polymer ?
#
loop_
_entity_poly.entity_id
_entity_poly.type
_entity_poly.pdbx_seq_one_letter_code
_entity_poly.pdbx_strand_id
1 'polypeptide(L)' 'MQMDIRHYDVWVKIGLNILHYRKEQRLTQEQLADLCGEDGMSRNHIQRIETAASSCSLDTLINIARALGIPLYKLFEFKE' A
#
# COMPACT_ATOMS: atom_id res chain seq x y z
N MET A 1 14.15 -1.44 -15.49
CA MET A 1 13.67 -2.82 -15.71
C MET A 1 12.18 -2.81 -15.48
N GLN A 2 11.38 -2.91 -16.53
CA GLN A 2 9.92 -2.93 -16.42
C GLN A 2 9.56 -4.30 -15.83
N MET A 3 9.13 -4.33 -14.56
CA MET A 3 8.65 -5.58 -13.97
C MET A 3 7.29 -5.89 -14.57
N ASP A 4 7.15 -7.11 -15.11
CA ASP A 4 5.91 -7.64 -15.69
C ASP A 4 4.91 -7.96 -14.57
N ILE A 5 4.34 -6.90 -13.99
CA ILE A 5 3.27 -7.00 -13.01
C ILE A 5 1.97 -6.87 -13.79
N ARG A 6 1.16 -7.93 -13.76
CA ARG A 6 -0.19 -7.89 -14.32
C ARG A 6 -0.98 -6.72 -13.74
N HIS A 7 -1.65 -5.95 -14.60
CA HIS A 7 -2.41 -4.76 -14.22
C HIS A 7 -1.55 -3.67 -13.56
N TYR A 8 -0.33 -3.46 -14.08
CA TYR A 8 0.66 -2.52 -13.53
C TYR A 8 0.11 -1.10 -13.30
N ASP A 9 -0.66 -0.58 -14.24
CA ASP A 9 -1.28 0.75 -14.16
C ASP A 9 -2.21 0.90 -12.95
N VAL A 10 -2.96 -0.16 -12.61
CA VAL A 10 -3.82 -0.21 -11.42
C VAL A 10 -2.97 -0.27 -10.15
N TRP A 11 -1.92 -1.09 -10.13
CA TRP A 11 -1.01 -1.19 -8.98
C TRP A 11 -0.27 0.12 -8.69
N VAL A 12 0.12 0.88 -9.71
CA VAL A 12 0.68 2.22 -9.55
C VAL A 12 -0.31 3.12 -8.80
N LYS A 13 -1.58 3.14 -9.21
CA LYS A 13 -2.60 3.99 -8.57
C LYS A 13 -2.88 3.57 -7.13
N ILE A 14 -2.96 2.26 -6.87
CA ILE A 14 -3.11 1.73 -5.50
C ILE A 14 -1.91 2.12 -4.63
N GLY A 15 -0.68 1.92 -5.13
CA GLY A 15 0.55 2.27 -4.42
C GLY A 15 0.63 3.76 -4.08
N LEU A 16 0.22 4.63 -5.01
CA LEU A 16 0.13 6.08 -4.78
C LEU A 16 -0.92 6.45 -3.74
N ASN A 17 -2.07 5.78 -3.72
CA ASN A 17 -3.10 6.00 -2.70
C ASN A 17 -2.60 5.59 -1.30
N ILE A 18 -1.93 4.43 -1.18
CA ILE A 18 -1.30 4.00 0.08
C ILE A 18 -0.27 5.04 0.55
N LEU A 19 0.61 5.48 -0.35
CA LEU A 19 1.61 6.51 -0.07
C LEU A 19 0.97 7.82 0.39
N HIS A 20 -0.11 8.25 -0.27
CA HIS A 20 -0.84 9.47 0.05
C HIS A 20 -1.38 9.44 1.48
N TYR A 21 -2.19 8.44 1.83
CA TYR A 21 -2.80 8.35 3.17
C TYR A 21 -1.74 8.15 4.26
N ARG A 22 -0.68 7.36 3.99
CA ARG A 22 0.44 7.23 4.94
C ARG A 22 1.10 8.57 5.22
N LYS A 23 1.34 9.38 4.19
CA LYS A 23 1.98 10.69 4.31
C LYS A 23 1.08 11.72 4.98
N GLU A 24 -0.24 11.68 4.77
CA GLU A 24 -1.20 12.51 5.51
C GLU A 24 -1.11 12.27 7.02
N GLN A 25 -0.86 11.02 7.43
CA GLN A 25 -0.67 10.65 8.84
C GLN A 25 0.78 10.80 9.33
N ARG A 26 1.69 11.30 8.48
CA ARG A 26 3.12 11.50 8.79
C ARG A 26 3.87 10.22 9.20
N LEU A 27 3.39 9.06 8.78
CA LEU A 27 4.02 7.78 9.08
C LEU A 27 5.21 7.51 8.17
N THR A 28 6.28 6.90 8.69
CA THR A 28 7.32 6.26 7.87
C THR A 28 6.80 4.95 7.28
N GLN A 29 7.52 4.40 6.28
CA GLN A 29 7.18 3.07 5.76
C GLN A 29 7.37 1.99 6.82
N GLU A 30 8.34 2.15 7.73
CA GLU A 30 8.57 1.22 8.84
C GLU A 30 7.37 1.24 9.79
N GLN A 31 6.95 2.43 10.21
CA GLN A 31 5.81 2.59 11.11
C GLN A 31 4.51 2.05 10.51
N LEU A 32 4.26 2.26 9.21
CA LEU A 32 3.11 1.63 8.56
C LEU A 32 3.23 0.11 8.58
N ALA A 33 4.43 -0.43 8.32
CA ALA A 33 4.65 -1.86 8.31
C ALA A 33 4.42 -2.49 9.69
N ASP A 34 4.88 -1.84 10.76
CA ASP A 34 4.66 -2.26 12.15
C ASP A 34 3.17 -2.27 12.53
N LEU A 35 2.36 -1.38 11.95
CA LEU A 35 0.92 -1.29 12.20
C LEU A 35 0.09 -2.33 11.39
N CYS A 36 0.68 -3.03 10.43
CA CYS A 36 -0.05 -3.91 9.52
C CYS A 36 -0.17 -5.35 10.06
N GLY A 37 -1.33 -5.69 10.62
CA GLY A 37 -1.62 -7.06 11.09
C GLY A 37 -1.07 -7.37 12.49
N GLU A 38 -1.18 -8.63 12.93
CA GLU A 38 -0.72 -9.05 14.26
C GLU A 38 0.81 -9.11 14.37
N ASP A 39 1.48 -9.60 13.30
CA ASP A 39 2.94 -9.76 13.25
C ASP A 39 3.67 -8.60 12.54
N GLY A 40 2.93 -7.57 12.10
CA GLY A 40 3.49 -6.53 11.25
C GLY A 40 3.86 -7.01 9.85
N MET A 41 4.47 -6.12 9.07
CA MET A 41 5.04 -6.39 7.76
C MET A 41 6.47 -5.85 7.70
N SER A 42 7.26 -6.25 6.71
CA SER A 42 8.56 -5.59 6.49
C SER A 42 8.42 -4.25 5.78
N ARG A 43 9.23 -3.26 6.16
CA ARG A 43 9.36 -1.97 5.45
C ARG A 43 9.57 -2.12 3.95
N ASN A 44 10.42 -3.07 3.54
CA ASN A 44 10.69 -3.34 2.12
C ASN A 44 9.42 -3.81 1.39
N HIS A 45 8.53 -4.57 2.03
CA HIS A 45 7.27 -4.97 1.42
C HIS A 45 6.36 -3.77 1.18
N ILE A 46 6.19 -2.90 2.19
CA ILE A 46 5.44 -1.64 2.04
C ILE A 46 6.04 -0.76 0.92
N GLN A 47 7.36 -0.57 0.91
CA GLN A 47 8.04 0.21 -0.12
C GLN A 47 7.79 -0.34 -1.53
N ARG A 48 7.81 -1.66 -1.70
CA ARG A 48 7.56 -2.29 -2.99
C ARG A 48 6.11 -2.15 -3.44
N ILE A 49 5.15 -2.19 -2.52
CA ILE A 49 3.73 -1.94 -2.84
C ILE A 49 3.54 -0.48 -3.27
N GLU A 50 4.06 0.49 -2.51
CA GLU A 50 3.93 1.93 -2.81
C GLU A 50 4.54 2.31 -4.16
N THR A 51 5.60 1.63 -4.56
CA THR A 51 6.30 1.87 -5.83
C THR A 51 5.82 0.99 -6.98
N ALA A 52 4.76 0.20 -6.77
CA ALA A 52 4.28 -0.82 -7.71
C ALA A 52 5.41 -1.75 -8.22
N ALA A 53 6.39 -2.01 -7.36
CA ALA A 53 7.47 -2.97 -7.61
C ALA A 53 7.03 -4.42 -7.36
N SER A 54 5.88 -4.63 -6.70
CA SER A 54 5.18 -5.91 -6.64
C SER A 54 3.68 -5.72 -6.38
N SER A 55 2.87 -6.63 -6.89
CA SER A 55 1.50 -6.86 -6.39
C SER A 55 1.51 -7.47 -4.99
N CYS A 56 0.39 -7.39 -4.29
CA CYS A 56 0.17 -8.08 -3.02
C CYS A 56 -1.21 -8.76 -2.97
N SER A 57 -1.50 -9.49 -1.89
CA SER A 57 -2.80 -10.11 -1.67
C SER A 57 -3.86 -9.09 -1.24
N LEU A 58 -5.13 -9.44 -1.37
CA LEU A 58 -6.24 -8.62 -0.86
C LEU A 58 -6.16 -8.44 0.67
N ASP A 59 -5.77 -9.48 1.42
CA ASP A 59 -5.59 -9.40 2.87
C ASP A 59 -4.51 -8.37 3.26
N THR A 60 -3.46 -8.26 2.44
CA THR A 60 -2.43 -7.23 2.64
C THR A 60 -3.04 -5.82 2.49
N LEU A 61 -3.86 -5.59 1.46
CA LEU A 61 -4.55 -4.31 1.27
C LEU A 61 -5.55 -4.02 2.40
N ILE A 62 -6.24 -5.04 2.91
CA ILE A 62 -7.14 -4.92 4.07
C ILE A 62 -6.35 -4.50 5.32
N ASN A 63 -5.20 -5.13 5.59
CA ASN A 63 -4.35 -4.78 6.73
C ASN A 63 -3.82 -3.36 6.62
N ILE A 64 -3.35 -2.95 5.44
CA ILE A 64 -2.89 -1.57 5.19
C ILE A 64 -4.03 -0.56 5.39
N ALA A 65 -5.21 -0.82 4.85
CA ALA A 65 -6.37 0.06 5.02
C ALA A 65 -6.76 0.22 6.50
N ARG A 66 -6.76 -0.89 7.25
CA ARG A 66 -7.00 -0.88 8.70
C ARG A 66 -5.92 -0.12 9.46
N ALA A 67 -4.65 -0.34 9.15
CA ALA A 67 -3.51 0.36 9.76
C ALA A 67 -3.59 1.88 9.51
N LEU A 68 -4.05 2.28 8.33
CA LEU A 68 -4.30 3.68 7.97
C LEU A 68 -5.65 4.19 8.47
N GLY A 69 -6.49 3.38 9.14
CA GLY A 69 -7.80 3.83 9.63
C GLY A 69 -8.77 4.30 8.53
N ILE A 70 -8.65 3.78 7.31
CA ILE A 70 -9.50 4.13 6.18
C ILE A 70 -10.30 2.93 5.68
N PRO A 71 -11.48 3.12 5.07
CA PRO A 71 -12.18 2.06 4.36
C PRO A 71 -11.36 1.51 3.19
N LEU A 72 -11.40 0.19 2.96
CA LEU A 72 -10.62 -0.47 1.89
C LEU A 72 -10.81 0.17 0.51
N TYR A 73 -12.04 0.57 0.17
CA TYR A 73 -12.35 1.16 -1.14
C TYR A 73 -11.55 2.44 -1.43
N LYS A 74 -11.08 3.16 -0.39
CA LYS A 74 -10.25 4.36 -0.55
C LYS A 74 -8.91 4.07 -1.23
N LEU A 75 -8.39 2.85 -1.14
CA LEU A 75 -7.19 2.45 -1.88
C LEU A 75 -7.44 2.37 -3.40
N PHE A 76 -8.70 2.27 -3.83
CA PHE A 76 -9.14 2.13 -5.21
C PHE A 76 -9.82 3.40 -5.77
N GLU A 77 -9.88 4.47 -4.98
CA GLU A 77 -10.39 5.77 -5.44
C GLU A 77 -9.30 6.48 -6.26
N PHE A 78 -9.33 6.29 -7.57
CA PHE A 78 -8.33 6.83 -8.48
C PHE A 78 -8.71 8.24 -8.92
N LYS A 79 -7.80 9.19 -8.73
CA LYS A 79 -7.95 10.55 -9.27
C LYS A 79 -7.62 10.54 -10.76
N GLU A 80 -8.43 11.24 -11.56
CA GLU A 80 -8.19 11.47 -12.99
C GLU A 80 -6.99 12.40 -13.24
#